data_AF-W2ETG2-F1
#
_entry.id   AF-W2ETG2-F1
#
_cell.length_a   1.000
_cell.length_b   1.000
_cell.length_c   1.000
_cell.angle_alpha   90.00
_cell.angle_beta   90.00
_cell.angle_gamma   90.00
#
_symmetry.space_group_name_H-M   'P 1'
#
loop_
_entity.id
_entity.type
_entity.pdbx_description
1 polymer ?
#
loop_
_entity_poly.entity_id
_entity_poly.type
_entity_poly.pdbx_seq_one_letter_code
_entity_poly.pdbx_strand_id
1 'polypeptide(L)'
;MTAEANPEPNDAIDVILTQWRRERPDLDLSAMGFLGRLSLLTRAVETQVDDMLASHGLGRGEFDVLAALRRSGPPYTQIPSELSAALMMSRAGMTSRLDRLESAGLLQRSLDPA
;
A
#
# COMPACT_ATOMS: atom_id res chain seq x y z
N MET A 1 -9.09 27.65 38.77
CA MET A 1 -8.24 27.31 37.62
C MET A 1 -7.69 25.93 37.91
N THR A 2 -8.06 24.87 37.21
CA THR A 2 -8.24 24.75 35.76
C THR A 2 -9.33 23.71 35.51
N ALA A 3 -10.34 24.02 34.70
CA ALA A 3 -11.28 23.02 34.23
C ALA A 3 -10.52 22.09 33.28
N GLU A 4 -10.27 20.84 33.69
CA GLU A 4 -9.89 19.78 32.77
C GLU A 4 -11.07 19.55 31.84
N ALA A 5 -11.06 20.23 30.70
CA ALA A 5 -11.89 19.85 29.57
C ALA A 5 -11.45 18.44 29.19
N ASN A 6 -12.22 17.43 29.62
CA ASN A 6 -12.11 16.10 29.04
C ASN A 6 -12.50 16.26 27.56
N PRO A 7 -11.55 16.21 26.60
CA PRO A 7 -11.93 16.42 25.22
C PRO A 7 -12.75 15.20 24.82
N GLU A 8 -13.98 15.43 24.36
CA GLU A 8 -14.76 14.41 23.67
C GLU A 8 -13.85 13.73 22.61
N PRO A 9 -13.90 12.40 22.47
CA PRO A 9 -13.04 11.69 21.52
C PRO A 9 -13.20 12.30 20.12
N ASN A 10 -12.12 12.85 19.56
CA ASN A 10 -12.18 13.48 18.24
C ASN A 10 -12.29 12.44 17.12
N ASP A 11 -11.88 11.20 17.37
CA ASP A 11 -11.97 10.08 16.43
C ASP A 11 -12.08 8.71 17.14
N ALA A 12 -12.21 7.65 16.33
CA ALA A 12 -12.29 6.27 16.81
C ALA A 12 -11.03 5.81 17.57
N ILE A 13 -9.86 6.40 17.29
CA ILE A 13 -8.62 6.08 17.99
C ILE A 13 -8.64 6.70 19.39
N ASP A 14 -9.17 7.92 19.56
CA ASP A 14 -9.34 8.52 20.88
C ASP A 14 -10.25 7.71 21.80
N VAL A 15 -11.30 7.09 21.25
CA VAL A 15 -12.16 6.15 22.00
C VAL A 15 -11.32 4.97 22.51
N ILE A 16 -10.51 4.36 21.65
CA ILE A 16 -9.63 3.23 22.00
C ILE A 16 -8.58 3.66 23.04
N LEU A 17 -7.95 4.82 22.86
CA LEU A 17 -6.95 5.34 23.79
C LEU A 17 -7.57 5.62 25.17
N THR A 18 -8.80 6.13 25.21
CA THR A 18 -9.52 6.38 26.47
C THR A 18 -9.81 5.08 27.21
N GLN A 19 -10.20 4.03 26.49
CA GLN A 19 -10.37 2.70 27.06
C GLN A 19 -9.05 2.17 27.65
N TRP A 20 -7.95 2.27 26.91
CA TRP A 20 -6.65 1.82 27.40
C TRP A 20 -6.12 2.62 28.59
N ARG A 21 -6.34 3.94 28.63
CA ARG A 21 -5.97 4.76 29.79
C ARG A 21 -6.73 4.34 31.05
N ARG A 22 -7.98 3.89 30.91
CA ARG A 22 -8.77 3.36 32.04
C ARG A 22 -8.21 2.05 32.56
N GLU A 23 -7.88 1.11 31.68
CA GLU A 23 -7.42 -0.23 32.07
C GLU A 23 -5.93 -0.28 32.44
N ARG A 24 -5.10 0.55 31.80
CA ARG A 24 -3.63 0.58 31.94
C ARG A 24 -3.10 2.02 31.90
N PRO A 25 -3.35 2.82 32.96
CA PRO A 25 -2.88 4.21 33.03
C PRO A 25 -1.36 4.34 33.07
N ASP A 26 -0.62 3.24 33.31
CA ASP A 26 0.84 3.19 33.38
C ASP A 26 1.54 3.17 32.00
N LEU A 27 0.80 2.90 30.92
CA LEU A 27 1.38 2.77 29.58
C LEU A 27 1.45 4.10 28.83
N ASP A 28 2.57 4.34 28.14
CA ASP A 28 2.63 5.37 27.09
C ASP A 28 1.92 4.84 25.83
N LEU A 29 0.83 5.51 25.46
CA LEU A 29 -0.01 5.15 24.32
C LEU A 29 0.25 6.03 23.08
N SER A 30 1.28 6.88 23.11
CA SER A 30 1.61 7.82 22.02
C SER A 30 1.77 7.11 20.67
N ALA A 31 2.56 6.02 20.62
CA ALA A 31 2.80 5.24 19.42
C ALA A 31 1.52 4.56 18.90
N MET A 32 0.69 4.03 19.79
CA MET A 32 -0.61 3.43 19.41
C MET A 32 -1.52 4.47 18.78
N GLY A 33 -1.59 5.67 19.37
CA GLY A 33 -2.39 6.77 18.85
C GLY A 33 -1.95 7.24 17.47
N PHE A 34 -0.63 7.33 17.24
CA PHE A 34 -0.08 7.70 15.95
C PHE A 34 -0.28 6.61 14.89
N LEU A 35 0.15 5.36 15.18
CA LEU A 35 0.05 4.25 14.24
C LEU A 35 -1.40 3.90 13.90
N GLY A 36 -2.32 4.00 14.87
CA GLY A 36 -3.74 3.78 14.64
C GLY A 36 -4.33 4.77 13.63
N ARG A 37 -4.03 6.06 13.80
CA ARG A 37 -4.48 7.11 12.87
C ARG A 37 -3.83 6.99 11.50
N LEU A 38 -2.52 6.73 11.46
CA LEU A 38 -1.81 6.47 10.21
C LEU A 38 -2.44 5.28 9.48
N SER A 39 -2.79 4.21 10.19
CA SER A 39 -3.44 3.04 9.59
C SER A 39 -4.82 3.36 9.02
N LEU A 40 -5.62 4.18 9.70
CA LEU A 40 -6.93 4.62 9.19
C LEU A 40 -6.77 5.49 7.93
N LEU A 41 -5.83 6.44 7.95
CA LEU A 41 -5.53 7.29 6.80
C LEU A 41 -5.06 6.45 5.61
N THR A 42 -4.10 5.54 5.83
CA THR A 42 -3.60 4.63 4.81
C THR A 42 -4.75 3.85 4.20
N ARG A 43 -5.59 3.18 4.99
CA ARG A 43 -6.74 2.41 4.48
C ARG A 43 -7.70 3.24 3.62
N ALA A 44 -7.96 4.49 4.01
CA ALA A 44 -8.85 5.37 3.26
C ALA A 44 -8.25 5.76 1.89
N VAL A 45 -6.96 6.10 1.85
CA VAL A 45 -6.22 6.41 0.61
C VAL A 45 -6.13 5.16 -0.28
N GLU A 46 -5.79 4.04 0.33
CA GLU A 46 -5.65 2.74 -0.30
C GLU A 46 -6.91 2.32 -1.06
N THR A 47 -8.08 2.49 -0.45
CA THR A 47 -9.37 2.18 -1.09
C THR A 47 -9.58 3.03 -2.34
N GLN A 48 -9.30 4.34 -2.28
CA GLN A 48 -9.45 5.21 -3.45
C GLN A 48 -8.47 4.87 -4.58
N VAL A 49 -7.23 4.50 -4.23
CA VAL A 49 -6.24 4.04 -5.21
C VAL A 49 -6.70 2.75 -5.88
N ASP A 50 -7.23 1.81 -5.10
CA ASP A 50 -7.74 0.54 -5.62
C ASP A 50 -8.93 0.75 -6.57
N ASP A 51 -9.88 1.60 -6.21
CA ASP A 51 -11.03 1.94 -7.06
C ASP A 51 -10.59 2.61 -8.38
N MET A 52 -9.61 3.52 -8.29
CA MET A 52 -9.04 4.18 -9.47
C MET A 52 -8.34 3.18 -10.40
N LEU A 53 -7.48 2.31 -9.87
CA LEU A 53 -6.80 1.30 -10.68
C LEU A 53 -7.79 0.29 -11.27
N ALA A 54 -8.81 -0.11 -10.51
CA ALA A 54 -9.84 -1.02 -10.98
C ALA A 54 -10.62 -0.43 -12.17
N SER A 55 -10.83 0.89 -12.21
CA SER A 55 -11.44 1.57 -13.37
C SER A 55 -10.62 1.43 -14.66
N HIS A 56 -9.32 1.13 -14.54
CA HIS A 56 -8.40 0.83 -15.64
C HIS A 56 -8.16 -0.68 -15.83
N GLY A 57 -8.90 -1.54 -15.14
CA GLY A 57 -8.71 -3.00 -15.19
C GLY A 57 -7.42 -3.48 -14.52
N LEU A 58 -6.86 -2.69 -13.62
CA LEU A 58 -5.59 -2.96 -12.95
C LEU A 58 -5.78 -3.19 -11.45
N GLY A 59 -4.96 -4.09 -10.89
CA GLY A 59 -4.65 -4.09 -9.46
C GLY A 59 -3.36 -3.34 -9.18
N ARG A 60 -3.07 -3.07 -7.89
CA ARG A 60 -1.84 -2.37 -7.49
C ARG A 60 -0.57 -3.02 -7.98
N GLY A 61 -0.48 -4.34 -7.86
CA GLY A 61 0.74 -5.04 -8.25
C GLY A 61 0.95 -5.05 -9.77
N GLU A 62 -0.12 -5.09 -10.55
CA GLU A 62 -0.06 -4.90 -12.01
C GLU A 62 0.41 -3.48 -12.36
N PHE A 63 -0.16 -2.48 -11.69
CA PHE A 63 0.27 -1.08 -11.84
C PHE A 63 1.75 -0.89 -11.47
N ASP A 64 2.21 -1.47 -10.36
CA ASP A 64 3.60 -1.35 -9.90
C ASP A 64 4.60 -1.91 -10.92
N VAL A 65 4.26 -3.02 -11.59
CA VAL A 65 5.07 -3.59 -12.68
C VAL A 65 5.13 -2.63 -13.87
N LEU A 66 3.99 -2.11 -14.32
CA LEU A 66 3.94 -1.16 -15.43
C LEU A 66 4.69 0.13 -15.09
N ALA A 67 4.55 0.62 -13.86
CA ALA A 67 5.23 1.81 -13.38
C ALA A 67 6.75 1.58 -13.27
N ALA A 68 7.20 0.41 -12.81
CA ALA A 68 8.61 0.05 -12.78
C ALA A 68 9.22 -0.02 -14.19
N LEU A 69 8.56 -0.70 -15.13
CA LEU A 69 8.96 -0.74 -16.55
C LEU A 69 8.99 0.66 -17.17
N ARG A 70 8.02 1.51 -16.86
CA ARG A 70 7.99 2.89 -17.37
C ARG A 70 9.15 3.72 -16.82
N ARG A 71 9.49 3.54 -15.54
CA ARG A 71 10.59 4.25 -14.86
C ARG A 71 11.98 3.75 -15.27
N SER A 72 12.12 2.54 -15.82
CA SER A 72 13.42 2.07 -16.34
C SER A 72 13.86 2.82 -17.60
N GLY A 73 12.99 3.64 -18.20
CA GLY A 73 13.28 4.40 -19.41
C GLY A 73 13.24 3.57 -20.68
N PRO A 74 13.32 4.20 -21.88
CA PRO A 74 13.35 3.48 -23.16
C PRO A 74 14.48 2.44 -23.19
N PRO A 75 14.25 1.23 -23.75
CA PRO A 75 13.07 0.79 -24.49
C PRO A 75 11.92 0.23 -23.61
N TYR A 76 11.90 0.53 -22.30
CA TYR A 76 10.93 0.05 -21.32
C TYR A 76 10.96 -1.48 -21.13
N THR A 77 12.17 -2.03 -21.11
CA THR A 77 12.42 -3.46 -20.93
C THR A 77 13.18 -3.73 -19.63
N GLN A 78 12.80 -4.80 -18.94
CA GLN A 78 13.45 -5.29 -17.73
C GLN A 78 13.31 -6.81 -17.66
N ILE A 79 14.30 -7.48 -17.06
CA ILE A 79 14.18 -8.91 -16.80
C ILE A 79 13.28 -9.18 -15.58
N PRO A 80 12.48 -10.26 -15.56
CA PRO A 80 11.54 -10.53 -14.47
C PRO A 80 12.16 -10.59 -13.07
N SER A 81 13.42 -11.00 -12.96
CA SER A 81 14.15 -11.04 -11.69
C SER A 81 14.46 -9.65 -11.13
N GLU A 82 14.77 -8.68 -12.00
CA GLU A 82 15.00 -7.28 -11.61
C GLU A 82 13.69 -6.63 -11.16
N LEU A 83 12.59 -6.87 -11.88
CA LEU A 83 11.25 -6.43 -11.46
C LEU A 83 10.86 -7.02 -10.10
N SER A 84 11.19 -8.29 -9.85
CA SER A 84 10.87 -8.95 -8.57
C SER A 84 11.63 -8.32 -7.41
N ALA A 85 12.91 -8.00 -7.61
CA ALA A 85 13.74 -7.35 -6.60
C ALA A 85 13.29 -5.91 -6.35
N ALA A 86 13.03 -5.13 -7.40
CA ALA A 86 12.63 -3.74 -7.32
C ALA A 86 11.29 -3.54 -6.60
N LEU A 87 10.37 -4.49 -6.74
CA LEU A 87 9.03 -4.42 -6.14
C LEU A 87 8.90 -5.24 -4.85
N MET A 88 9.99 -5.84 -4.36
CA MET A 88 10.01 -6.69 -3.16
C MET A 88 8.96 -7.82 -3.21
N MET A 89 8.82 -8.44 -4.37
CA MET A 89 7.81 -9.48 -4.62
C MET A 89 8.42 -10.88 -4.69
N SER A 90 7.62 -11.88 -4.32
CA SER A 90 8.00 -13.27 -4.57
C SER A 90 7.98 -13.56 -6.08
N ARG A 91 8.82 -14.50 -6.53
CA ARG A 91 8.86 -14.91 -7.95
C ARG A 91 7.50 -15.42 -8.44
N ALA A 92 6.81 -16.23 -7.63
CA ALA A 92 5.46 -16.70 -7.95
C ALA A 92 4.46 -15.55 -8.10
N GLY A 93 4.55 -14.54 -7.23
CA GLY A 93 3.74 -13.33 -7.31
C GLY A 93 4.05 -12.48 -8.54
N MET A 94 5.31 -12.48 -9.01
CA MET A 94 5.71 -11.79 -10.24
C MET A 94 5.16 -12.49 -11.48
N THR A 95 5.34 -13.81 -11.61
CA THR A 95 4.83 -14.59 -12.74
C THR A 95 3.34 -14.36 -12.95
N SER A 96 2.54 -14.47 -11.88
CA SER A 96 1.08 -14.29 -11.96
C SER A 96 0.67 -12.90 -12.47
N ARG A 97 1.40 -11.84 -12.11
CA ARG A 97 1.09 -10.47 -12.56
C ARG A 97 1.50 -10.23 -14.00
N LEU A 98 2.68 -10.70 -14.38
CA LEU A 98 3.12 -10.64 -15.76
C LEU A 98 2.15 -11.40 -16.68
N ASP A 99 1.64 -12.56 -16.27
CA ASP A 99 0.67 -13.33 -17.06
C ASP A 99 -0.66 -12.56 -17.23
N ARG A 100 -1.15 -11.89 -16.17
CA ARG A 100 -2.36 -11.05 -16.25
C ARG A 100 -2.15 -9.84 -17.15
N LEU A 101 -1.02 -9.16 -17.02
CA LEU A 101 -0.69 -7.98 -17.83
C LEU A 101 -0.51 -8.34 -19.31
N GLU A 102 0.11 -9.48 -19.61
CA GLU A 102 0.25 -10.01 -20.97
C GLU A 102 -1.12 -10.38 -21.56
N SER A 103 -1.97 -11.05 -20.77
CA SER A 103 -3.34 -11.39 -21.18
C SER A 103 -4.21 -10.14 -21.40
N ALA A 104 -3.96 -9.06 -20.66
CA ALA A 104 -4.60 -7.75 -20.85
C ALA A 104 -3.99 -6.93 -22.00
N GLY A 105 -2.94 -7.42 -22.67
CA GLY A 105 -2.27 -6.73 -23.76
C GLY A 105 -1.46 -5.50 -23.34
N LEU A 106 -1.10 -5.40 -22.05
CA LEU A 106 -0.41 -4.23 -21.48
C LEU A 106 1.12 -4.39 -21.44
N LEU A 107 1.62 -5.60 -21.68
CA LEU A 107 3.04 -5.88 -21.88
C LEU A 107 3.22 -7.07 -22.83
N GLN A 108 4.46 -7.30 -23.24
CA GLN A 108 4.87 -8.48 -23.98
C GLN A 108 6.16 -9.04 -23.39
N ARG A 109 6.31 -10.36 -23.40
CA ARG A 109 7.60 -11.00 -23.09
C ARG A 109 8.33 -11.31 -24.39
N SER A 110 9.61 -10.98 -24.45
CA SER A 110 10.52 -11.42 -25.50
C SER A 110 11.64 -12.26 -24.90
N LEU A 111 12.20 -13.16 -25.70
CA LEU A 111 13.48 -13.75 -25.35
C LEU A 111 14.55 -12.66 -25.35
N ASP A 112 15.53 -12.80 -24.46
CA ASP A 112 16.69 -11.94 -24.44
C ASP A 112 17.42 -12.06 -25.78
N PRO A 113 17.53 -10.99 -26.58
CA PRO A 113 18.37 -10.99 -27.76
C PRO A 113 19.81 -10.96 -27.28
N ALA A 114 20.43 -12.15 -27.23
CA ALA A 114 21.81 -12.39 -26.81
C ALA A 114 22.82 -11.32 -27.27
#